data_AF-A0A1B4Z3L8-F1
#
_entry.id   AF-A0A1B4Z3L8-F1
#
_cell.length_a   1.000
_cell.length_b   1.000
_cell.length_c   1.000
_cell.angle_alpha   90.00
_cell.angle_beta   90.00
_cell.angle_gamma   90.00
#
_symmetry.space_group_name_H-M   'P 1'
#
loop_
_entity.id
_entity.type
_entity.pdbx_description
1 polymer ?
#
loop_
_entity_poly.entity_id
_entity_poly.type
_entity_poly.pdbx_seq_one_letter_code
_entity_poly.pdbx_strand_id
1 'polypeptide(L)'
;MIFTTKTQLSEKIGISKQTLNYRANRLNIDLSLKKITPEDFLAIKNFSKKSRKNKKVKSKKESRILSPENSEIDQLKKEIDEKNQQISELHKLLSQSQQLQLKQSEKIELLENVKRKKGKFWSRFFGD
;
A
#
# COMPACT_ATOMS: atom_id res chain seq x y z
N MET A 1 -7.90 12.26 26.66
CA MET A 1 -7.03 11.08 26.86
C MET A 1 -5.65 11.59 27.25
N ILE A 2 -5.16 11.28 28.45
CA ILE A 2 -3.86 11.78 28.95
C ILE A 2 -2.88 10.60 28.92
N PHE A 3 -1.77 10.75 28.19
CA PHE A 3 -0.69 9.76 28.21
C PHE A 3 0.32 10.15 29.29
N THR A 4 0.62 9.23 30.20
CA THR A 4 1.48 9.53 31.35
C THR A 4 2.94 9.17 31.10
N THR A 5 3.24 8.28 30.13
CA THR A 5 4.61 7.88 29.80
C THR A 5 4.86 7.75 28.29
N LYS A 6 6.12 7.97 27.87
CA LYS A 6 6.56 7.79 26.46
C LYS A 6 6.39 6.33 25.99
N THR A 7 6.53 5.38 26.90
CA THR A 7 6.35 3.93 26.65
C THR A 7 4.93 3.65 26.19
N GLN A 8 3.93 4.07 26.98
CA GLN A 8 2.52 3.91 26.65
C GLN A 8 2.15 4.63 25.36
N LEU A 9 2.72 5.81 25.13
CA LEU A 9 2.51 6.54 23.88
C LEU A 9 3.04 5.75 22.68
N SER A 10 4.26 5.20 22.78
CA SER A 10 4.88 4.42 21.70
C SER A 10 4.13 3.13 21.38
N GLU A 11 3.68 2.40 22.40
CA GLU A 11 2.89 1.17 22.25
C GLU A 11 1.54 1.44 21.60
N LYS A 12 0.87 2.51 22.02
CA LYS A 12 -0.43 2.89 21.48
C LYS A 12 -0.39 3.37 20.03
N ILE A 13 0.71 4.00 19.63
CA ILE A 13 0.93 4.43 18.24
C ILE A 13 1.46 3.25 17.39
N GLY A 14 2.04 2.22 18.02
CA GLY A 14 2.64 1.07 17.34
C GLY A 14 4.00 1.39 16.72
N ILE A 15 4.81 2.27 17.35
CA ILE A 15 6.13 2.68 16.85
C ILE A 15 7.21 2.54 17.92
N SER A 16 8.47 2.42 17.50
CA SER A 16 9.60 2.37 18.44
C SER A 16 9.78 3.71 19.18
N LYS A 17 10.29 3.66 20.42
CA LYS A 17 10.60 4.87 21.22
C LYS A 17 11.53 5.83 20.50
N GLN A 18 12.49 5.30 19.73
CA GLN A 18 13.40 6.10 18.91
C GLN A 18 12.64 6.87 17.82
N THR A 19 11.70 6.21 17.15
CA THR A 19 10.85 6.82 16.12
C THR A 19 9.91 7.85 16.73
N LEU A 20 9.35 7.57 17.92
CA LEU A 20 8.55 8.52 18.68
C LEU A 20 9.33 9.81 18.97
N ASN A 21 10.53 9.70 19.53
CA ASN A 21 11.39 10.85 19.83
C ASN A 21 11.78 11.60 18.56
N TYR A 22 12.12 10.89 17.49
CA TYR A 22 12.41 11.51 16.20
C TYR A 22 11.22 12.34 15.70
N ARG A 23 10.02 11.76 15.70
CA ARG A 23 8.78 12.43 15.25
C ARG A 23 8.44 13.63 16.13
N ALA A 24 8.54 13.49 17.45
CA ALA A 24 8.27 14.57 18.38
C ALA A 24 9.27 15.73 18.25
N ASN A 25 10.57 15.44 18.12
CA ASN A 25 11.60 16.45 17.82
C ASN A 25 11.33 17.14 16.48
N ARG A 26 10.81 16.40 15.50
CA ARG A 26 10.36 16.95 14.21
C ARG A 26 9.03 17.70 14.28
N LEU A 27 8.31 17.67 15.39
CA LEU A 27 7.07 18.43 15.58
C LEU A 27 7.22 19.51 16.65
N ASN A 28 8.42 19.64 17.25
CA ASN A 28 8.67 20.46 18.44
C ASN A 28 7.72 20.14 19.60
N ILE A 29 7.30 18.88 19.70
CA ILE A 29 6.45 18.39 20.79
C ILE A 29 7.34 17.96 21.93
N ASP A 30 7.18 18.57 23.09
CA ASP A 30 7.93 18.19 24.27
C ASP A 30 7.28 16.96 24.94
N LEU A 31 7.90 15.80 24.72
CA LEU A 31 7.48 14.54 25.34
C LEU A 31 7.85 14.44 26.84
N SER A 32 8.55 15.42 27.41
CA SER A 32 8.87 15.48 28.84
C SER A 32 7.73 16.04 29.68
N LEU A 33 6.88 16.89 29.07
CA LEU A 33 5.70 17.43 29.72
C LEU A 33 4.68 16.31 29.90
N LYS A 34 4.29 16.05 31.15
CA LYS A 34 3.36 14.97 31.57
C LYS A 34 1.96 15.02 30.93
N LYS A 35 1.69 15.97 30.04
CA LYS A 35 0.40 16.16 29.36
C LYS A 35 0.62 16.22 27.86
N ILE A 36 0.71 15.06 27.23
CA ILE A 36 0.58 14.94 25.77
C ILE A 36 -0.89 15.17 25.43
N THR A 37 -1.17 16.16 24.59
CA THR A 37 -2.53 16.46 24.15
C THR A 37 -3.00 15.41 23.11
N PRO A 38 -4.33 15.25 22.92
CA PRO A 38 -4.84 14.43 21.82
C PRO A 38 -4.35 14.90 20.44
N GLU A 39 -4.11 16.20 20.27
CA GLU A 39 -3.58 16.78 19.04
C GLU A 39 -2.14 16.33 18.77
N ASP A 40 -1.28 16.36 19.80
CA ASP A 40 0.09 15.85 19.72
C ASP A 40 0.12 14.37 19.32
N PHE A 41 -0.80 13.57 19.87
CA PHE A 41 -0.95 12.16 19.53
C PHE A 41 -1.27 11.97 18.04
N LEU A 42 -2.26 12.71 17.52
CA LEU A 42 -2.65 12.67 16.10
C LEU A 42 -1.51 13.13 15.19
N ALA A 43 -0.82 14.20 15.55
CA ALA A 43 0.31 14.73 14.79
C ALA A 43 1.47 13.72 14.71
N ILE A 44 1.81 13.06 15.81
CA ILE A 44 2.86 12.04 15.86
C ILE A 44 2.44 10.77 15.10
N LYS A 45 1.18 10.33 15.25
CA LYS A 45 0.65 9.14 14.57
C LYS A 45 0.69 9.32 13.05
N ASN A 46 0.20 10.45 12.57
CA ASN A 46 0.09 10.77 11.14
C ASN A 46 1.37 11.39 10.55
N PHE A 47 2.47 11.41 11.31
CA PHE A 47 3.72 11.98 10.84
C PHE A 47 4.23 11.28 9.56
N SER A 48 4.25 12.04 8.46
CA SER A 48 4.86 11.65 7.18
C SER A 48 6.16 12.44 6.96
N LYS A 49 7.21 11.74 6.50
CA LYS A 49 8.52 12.34 6.15
C LYS A 49 8.41 13.41 5.05
N LYS A 50 7.34 13.42 4.25
CA LYS A 50 7.15 14.35 3.12
C LYS A 50 6.59 15.73 3.52
N SER A 51 6.09 15.93 4.74
CA SER A 51 5.31 17.13 5.14
C SER A 51 6.10 18.45 5.34
N ARG A 52 7.42 18.50 5.10
CA ARG A 52 8.28 19.65 5.47
C ARG A 52 8.94 20.36 4.28
N LYS A 53 8.19 20.75 3.25
CA LYS A 53 8.64 21.88 2.42
C LYS A 53 8.14 23.24 2.90
N ASN A 54 7.05 23.35 3.65
CA ASN A 54 6.53 24.66 4.05
C ASN A 54 6.02 24.66 5.49
N LYS A 55 6.79 25.22 6.44
CA LYS A 55 6.30 26.01 7.60
C LYS A 55 7.45 26.40 8.52
N LYS A 56 8.17 27.46 8.14
CA LYS A 56 8.62 28.48 9.09
C LYS A 56 7.65 29.65 8.93
N VAL A 57 6.53 29.64 9.65
CA VAL A 57 5.68 30.84 9.74
C VAL A 57 5.42 31.10 11.20
N LYS A 58 6.00 32.22 11.66
CA LYS A 58 5.74 32.86 12.94
C LYS A 58 4.24 33.11 13.09
N SER A 59 3.77 33.00 14.33
CA SER A 59 2.46 33.42 14.81
C SER A 59 1.95 34.70 14.15
N LYS A 60 0.83 34.61 13.43
CA LYS A 60 -0.31 35.54 13.53
C LYS A 60 -1.42 35.19 12.55
N LYS A 61 -2.63 35.20 13.11
CA LYS A 61 -3.94 35.31 12.46
C LYS A 61 -4.49 34.07 11.76
N GLU A 62 -5.41 33.46 12.50
CA GLU A 62 -6.60 32.79 11.99
C GLU A 62 -7.23 33.57 10.83
N SER A 63 -7.89 32.83 9.93
CA SER A 63 -8.45 33.20 8.63
C SER A 63 -7.50 33.03 7.43
N ARG A 64 -7.87 32.11 6.53
CA ARG A 64 -7.29 31.76 5.21
C ARG A 64 -6.31 30.56 5.14
N ILE A 65 -6.66 29.41 5.71
CA ILE A 65 -5.91 28.14 5.46
C ILE A 65 -6.86 27.02 5.00
N LEU A 66 -7.63 27.26 3.94
CA LEU A 66 -8.41 26.19 3.27
C LEU A 66 -7.94 25.92 1.83
N SER A 67 -6.95 26.67 1.33
CA SER A 67 -6.49 26.55 -0.06
C SER A 67 -5.32 25.56 -0.31
N PRO A 68 -4.33 25.35 0.59
CA PRO A 68 -3.23 24.43 0.29
C PRO A 68 -3.55 22.95 0.58
N GLU A 69 -4.43 22.64 1.54
CA GLU A 69 -4.80 21.24 1.86
C GLU A 69 -5.57 20.55 0.73
N ASN A 70 -6.40 21.30 -0.02
CA ASN A 70 -7.11 20.75 -1.19
C ASN A 70 -6.14 20.29 -2.27
N SER A 71 -5.00 20.98 -2.45
CA SER A 71 -4.03 20.61 -3.48
C SER A 71 -3.30 19.30 -3.18
N GLU A 72 -3.04 19.00 -1.91
CA GLU A 72 -2.41 17.73 -1.50
C GLU A 72 -3.42 16.58 -1.55
N ILE A 73 -4.68 16.83 -1.18
CA ILE A 73 -5.77 15.87 -1.32
C ILE A 73 -6.00 15.52 -2.80
N ASP A 74 -6.00 16.52 -3.70
CA ASP A 74 -6.20 16.29 -5.12
C ASP A 74 -5.02 15.56 -5.77
N GLN A 75 -3.79 15.82 -5.32
CA GLN A 75 -2.62 15.03 -5.73
C GLN A 75 -2.72 13.58 -5.25
N LEU A 76 -3.09 13.36 -3.99
CA LEU A 76 -3.28 12.02 -3.45
C LEU A 76 -4.40 11.26 -4.15
N LYS A 77 -5.50 11.94 -4.52
CA LYS A 77 -6.57 11.33 -5.34
C LYS A 77 -6.05 10.91 -6.70
N LYS A 78 -5.30 11.76 -7.40
CA LYS A 78 -4.68 11.40 -8.68
C LYS A 78 -3.74 10.20 -8.56
N GLU A 79 -2.89 10.18 -7.52
CA GLU A 79 -2.01 9.03 -7.27
C GLU A 79 -2.81 7.74 -7.01
N ILE A 80 -3.94 7.82 -6.28
CA ILE A 80 -4.83 6.67 -6.06
C ILE A 80 -5.46 6.20 -7.37
N ASP A 81 -5.96 7.12 -8.20
CA ASP A 81 -6.60 6.80 -9.47
C ASP A 81 -5.61 6.14 -10.44
N GLU A 82 -4.38 6.67 -10.55
CA GLU A 82 -3.30 6.06 -11.34
C GLU A 82 -2.95 4.65 -10.83
N LYS A 83 -2.89 4.46 -9.51
CA LYS A 83 -2.63 3.14 -8.92
C LYS A 83 -3.77 2.16 -9.19
N ASN A 84 -5.02 2.60 -9.13
CA ASN A 84 -6.19 1.78 -9.44
C ASN A 84 -6.20 1.36 -10.91
N GLN A 85 -5.80 2.25 -11.83
CA GLN A 85 -5.63 1.90 -13.25
C GLN A 85 -4.54 0.84 -13.45
N GLN A 86 -3.37 1.02 -12.82
CA GLN A 86 -2.28 0.03 -12.85
C GLN A 86 -2.74 -1.33 -12.33
N ILE A 87 -3.49 -1.36 -11.22
CA ILE A 87 -4.06 -2.60 -10.66
C ILE A 87 -5.03 -3.25 -11.65
N SER A 88 -5.89 -2.47 -12.29
CA SER A 88 -6.84 -2.98 -13.30
C SER A 88 -6.11 -3.62 -14.49
N GLU A 89 -5.06 -2.98 -14.99
CA GLU A 89 -4.23 -3.52 -16.07
C GLU A 89 -3.53 -4.81 -15.66
N LEU A 90 -2.96 -4.87 -14.45
CA LEU A 90 -2.34 -6.08 -13.92
C LEU A 90 -3.34 -7.23 -13.80
N HIS A 91 -4.57 -6.97 -13.35
CA HIS A 91 -5.64 -7.99 -13.31
C HIS A 91 -6.01 -8.51 -14.71
N LYS A 92 -6.05 -7.63 -15.72
CA LYS A 92 -6.28 -8.05 -17.12
C LYS A 92 -5.16 -8.96 -17.62
N LEU A 93 -3.90 -8.57 -17.39
CA LEU A 93 -2.74 -9.37 -17.80
C LEU A 93 -2.72 -10.75 -17.08
N LEU A 94 -3.03 -10.77 -15.79
CA LEU A 94 -3.14 -12.01 -15.02
C LEU A 94 -4.21 -12.94 -15.60
N SER A 95 -5.39 -12.39 -15.91
CA SER A 95 -6.49 -13.16 -16.50
C SER A 95 -6.13 -13.70 -17.89
N GLN A 96 -5.45 -12.91 -18.72
CA GLN A 96 -4.96 -13.35 -20.02
C GLN A 96 -3.93 -14.47 -19.89
N SER A 97 -2.98 -14.35 -18.94
CA SER A 97 -1.98 -15.38 -18.67
C SER A 97 -2.63 -16.71 -18.25
N GLN A 98 -3.61 -16.67 -17.35
CA GLN A 98 -4.36 -17.85 -16.92
C GLN A 98 -5.11 -18.52 -18.08
N GLN A 99 -5.77 -17.73 -18.94
CA GLN A 99 -6.44 -18.27 -20.13
C GLN A 99 -5.47 -18.93 -21.11
N LEU A 100 -4.29 -18.35 -21.30
CA LEU A 100 -3.26 -18.94 -22.17
C LEU A 100 -2.73 -20.26 -21.60
N GLN A 101 -2.54 -20.34 -20.28
CA GLN A 101 -2.13 -21.59 -19.61
C GLN A 101 -3.17 -22.69 -19.77
N LEU A 102 -4.45 -22.37 -19.59
CA LEU A 102 -5.54 -23.34 -19.80
C LEU A 102 -5.56 -23.86 -21.24
N LYS A 103 -5.49 -22.96 -22.23
CA LYS A 103 -5.43 -23.34 -23.65
C LYS A 103 -4.20 -24.19 -23.98
N GLN A 104 -3.05 -23.92 -23.36
CA GLN A 104 -1.86 -24.75 -23.52
C GLN A 104 -2.07 -26.16 -22.93
N SER A 105 -2.65 -26.27 -21.74
CA SER A 105 -2.95 -27.58 -21.14
C SER A 105 -3.95 -28.40 -21.98
N GLU A 106 -5.01 -27.79 -22.49
CA GLU A 106 -5.98 -28.45 -23.38
C GLU A 106 -5.31 -28.96 -24.66
N LYS A 107 -4.43 -28.14 -25.27
CA LYS A 107 -3.68 -28.55 -26.46
C LYS A 107 -2.76 -29.74 -26.18
N ILE A 108 -2.10 -29.78 -25.03
CA ILE A 108 -1.24 -30.89 -24.61
C ILE A 108 -2.08 -32.16 -24.45
N GLU A 109 -3.23 -32.08 -23.77
CA GLU A 109 -4.14 -33.21 -23.57
C GLU A 109 -4.66 -33.76 -24.91
N LEU A 110 -5.06 -32.89 -25.83
CA LEU A 110 -5.49 -33.29 -27.18
C LEU A 110 -4.38 -34.03 -27.93
N LEU A 111 -3.15 -33.53 -27.87
CA LEU A 111 -2.00 -34.17 -28.51
C LEU A 111 -1.69 -35.54 -27.89
N GLU A 112 -1.77 -35.66 -26.56
CA GLU A 112 -1.62 -36.95 -25.88
C GLU A 112 -2.71 -37.93 -26.29
N ASN A 113 -3.96 -37.48 -26.34
CA ASN A 113 -5.09 -38.32 -26.74
C ASN A 113 -4.96 -38.79 -28.20
N VAL A 114 -4.49 -37.93 -29.11
CA VAL A 114 -4.18 -38.32 -30.49
C VAL A 114 -3.04 -39.33 -30.54
N LYS A 115 -1.95 -39.13 -29.77
CA LYS A 115 -0.84 -40.10 -29.68
C LYS A 115 -1.31 -41.46 -29.14
N ARG A 116 -2.12 -41.48 -28.08
CA ARG A 116 -2.70 -42.71 -27.49
C ARG A 116 -3.59 -43.43 -28.50
N LYS A 117 -4.44 -42.71 -29.23
CA LYS A 117 -5.31 -43.29 -30.27
C LYS A 117 -4.50 -43.84 -31.45
N LYS A 118 -3.48 -43.10 -31.92
CA LYS A 118 -2.56 -43.58 -32.97
C LYS A 118 -1.78 -44.81 -32.52
N GLY A 119 -1.24 -44.84 -31.30
CA GLY A 119 -0.57 -46.02 -30.75
C GLY A 119 -1.50 -47.24 -30.75
N LYS A 120 -2.72 -47.10 -30.22
CA LYS A 120 -3.75 -48.16 -30.26
C LYS A 120 -4.17 -48.56 -31.68
N PHE A 121 -4.18 -47.62 -32.62
CA PHE A 121 -4.48 -47.90 -34.03
C PHE A 121 -3.38 -48.75 -34.67
N TRP A 122 -2.12 -48.36 -34.55
CA TRP A 122 -0.99 -49.12 -35.09
C TRP A 122 -0.84 -50.48 -34.39
N SER A 123 -1.03 -50.57 -33.07
CA SER A 123 -1.02 -51.85 -32.35
C SER A 123 -2.16 -52.80 -32.76
N ARG A 124 -3.27 -52.31 -33.34
CA ARG A 124 -4.35 -53.17 -33.86
C ARG A 124 -4.12 -53.58 -35.31
N PHE A 125 -3.23 -52.90 -36.02
CA PHE A 125 -3.01 -53.08 -37.46
C PHE A 125 -1.69 -53.82 -37.75
N PHE A 126 -0.72 -53.71 -36.84
CA PHE A 126 0.61 -54.35 -36.92
C PHE A 126 0.98 -55.04 -35.61
N GLY A 127 0.00 -55.28 -34.74
CA GLY A 127 0.18 -56.05 -33.51
C GLY A 127 -0.20 -57.51 -33.72
N ASP A 128 0.67 -58.20 -34.46
CA ASP A 128 1.31 -59.49 -34.16
C ASP A 128 2.66 -59.47 -34.90
#